data_AF-A0AAE0PYF2-F1
#
_entry.id   AF-A0AAE0PYF2-F1
#
_cell.length_a   1.000
_cell.length_b   1.000
_cell.length_c   1.000
_cell.angle_alpha   90.00
_cell.angle_beta   90.00
_cell.angle_gamma   90.00
#
_symmetry.space_group_name_H-M   'P 1'
#
loop_
_entity.id
_entity.type
_entity.pdbx_description
1 polymer ?
#
loop_
_entity_poly.entity_id
_entity_poly.type
_entity_poly.pdbx_seq_one_letter_code
_entity_poly.pdbx_strand_id
1 'polypeptide(L)'
;MWPPVALILTLTPRPLLLDYINTTIDSVTTEKQITMYPNQKPWMNKEVRLLLKARNAAFRSGDTQAYSTSRANLMRGIKKAKYCYKLKVEEHFSNSDPRRMWQGIQAINNYMPSNSTLNDTDISFLNKLNDFYACFERDNKEKSISNRPSEDHQPFTLTSTDVYNVLSQINARKAAGPDGIPGRVLRACAE
;
A
#
# COMPACT_ATOMS: atom_id res chain seq x y z
N MET A 1 20.66 -20.55 44.10
CA MET A 1 19.60 -19.58 44.40
C MET A 1 19.13 -18.98 43.07
N TRP A 2 18.18 -19.66 42.43
CA TRP A 2 17.58 -19.30 41.14
C TRP A 2 16.16 -18.76 41.39
N PRO A 3 15.62 -17.86 40.56
CA PRO A 3 14.38 -17.16 40.87
C PRO A 3 13.15 -18.09 40.75
N PRO A 4 12.06 -17.78 41.47
CA PRO A 4 10.91 -18.65 41.72
C PRO A 4 9.94 -18.73 40.53
N VAL A 5 10.43 -18.60 39.30
CA VAL A 5 9.61 -18.62 38.08
C VAL A 5 9.47 -20.04 37.52
N ALA A 6 10.45 -20.91 37.80
CA ALA A 6 10.51 -22.25 37.23
C ALA A 6 9.51 -23.26 37.84
N LEU A 7 8.99 -23.00 39.05
CA LEU A 7 8.13 -23.97 39.74
C LEU A 7 6.63 -23.86 39.39
N ILE A 8 6.18 -22.74 38.83
CA ILE A 8 4.73 -22.49 38.56
C ILE A 8 4.26 -23.21 37.27
N LEU A 9 5.18 -23.64 36.41
CA LEU A 9 4.86 -24.22 35.09
C LEU A 9 4.50 -25.72 35.10
N THR A 10 4.50 -26.40 36.25
CA THR A 10 4.35 -27.87 36.28
C THR A 10 3.03 -28.40 36.82
N LEU A 11 2.19 -27.60 37.49
CA LEU A 11 0.94 -28.11 38.11
C LEU A 11 -0.21 -27.09 38.16
N THR A 12 -0.45 -26.34 37.08
CA THR A 12 -1.69 -25.55 36.95
C THR A 12 -2.45 -25.94 35.69
N PRO A 13 -3.78 -26.19 35.75
CA PRO A 13 -4.58 -26.38 34.56
C PRO A 13 -4.40 -25.16 33.65
N ARG A 14 -4.12 -25.43 32.37
CA ARG A 14 -3.91 -24.46 31.27
C ARG A 14 -4.73 -23.14 31.33
N PRO A 15 -6.02 -23.13 31.76
CA PRO A 15 -6.77 -21.87 31.95
C PRO A 15 -6.15 -20.88 32.97
N LEU A 16 -5.56 -21.35 34.07
CA LEU A 16 -5.06 -20.45 35.13
C LEU A 16 -3.78 -19.69 34.74
N LEU A 17 -2.96 -20.29 33.88
CA LEU A 17 -1.75 -19.63 33.36
C LEU A 17 -2.12 -18.46 32.44
N LEU A 18 -3.13 -18.63 31.59
CA LEU A 18 -3.55 -17.60 30.65
C LEU A 18 -4.16 -16.40 31.38
N ASP A 19 -4.95 -16.65 32.42
CA ASP A 19 -5.51 -15.59 33.27
C ASP A 19 -4.42 -14.84 34.03
N TYR A 20 -3.38 -15.53 34.52
CA TYR A 20 -2.23 -14.88 35.16
C TYR A 20 -1.46 -13.99 34.16
N ILE A 21 -1.26 -14.45 32.93
CA ILE A 21 -0.59 -13.65 31.89
C ILE A 21 -1.44 -12.43 31.51
N ASN A 22 -2.75 -12.59 31.31
CA ASN A 22 -3.63 -11.46 30.96
C ASN A 22 -3.71 -10.43 32.09
N THR A 23 -3.87 -10.87 33.34
CA THR A 23 -3.89 -9.96 34.50
C THR A 23 -2.58 -9.22 34.70
N THR A 24 -1.44 -9.88 34.50
CA THR A 24 -0.14 -9.19 34.55
C THR A 24 0.02 -8.20 33.41
N ILE A 25 -0.40 -8.53 32.19
CA ILE A 25 -0.41 -7.61 31.05
C ILE A 25 -1.30 -6.39 31.34
N ASP A 26 -2.52 -6.58 31.83
CA ASP A 26 -3.45 -5.50 32.15
C ASP A 26 -2.95 -4.62 33.30
N SER A 27 -2.21 -5.19 34.27
CA SER A 27 -1.64 -4.43 35.38
C SER A 27 -0.46 -3.55 34.99
N VAL A 28 0.30 -3.95 33.95
CA VAL A 28 1.50 -3.24 33.50
C VAL A 28 1.21 -2.34 32.29
N THR A 29 0.16 -2.63 31.53
CA THR A 29 -0.15 -1.96 30.27
C THR A 29 -1.39 -1.08 30.42
N THR A 30 -1.31 0.17 29.98
CA THR A 30 -2.50 1.05 29.91
C THR A 30 -3.09 1.00 28.52
N GLU A 31 -4.31 0.48 28.40
CA GLU A 31 -5.03 0.52 27.13
C GLU A 31 -5.53 1.94 26.86
N LYS A 32 -5.33 2.41 25.62
CA LYS A 32 -5.84 3.70 25.15
C LYS A 32 -6.60 3.51 23.86
N GLN A 33 -7.91 3.64 23.94
CA GLN A 33 -8.77 3.62 22.77
C GLN A 33 -8.66 4.95 22.02
N ILE A 34 -8.35 4.89 20.71
CA ILE A 34 -8.29 6.06 19.83
C ILE A 34 -9.36 5.91 18.75
N THR A 35 -10.37 6.76 18.79
CA THR A 35 -11.38 6.82 17.73
C THR A 35 -10.80 7.52 16.50
N MET A 36 -10.73 6.80 15.37
CA MET A 36 -10.40 7.34 14.06
C MET A 36 -11.65 7.32 13.18
N TYR A 37 -12.05 8.49 12.69
CA TYR A 37 -13.14 8.57 11.72
C TYR A 37 -12.59 8.39 10.30
N PRO A 38 -13.35 7.76 9.38
CA PRO A 38 -12.93 7.60 7.98
C PRO A 38 -12.53 8.91 7.30
N ASN A 39 -13.18 10.01 7.67
CA ASN A 39 -12.94 11.34 7.11
C ASN A 39 -11.84 12.13 7.86
N GLN A 40 -11.09 11.49 8.76
CA GLN A 40 -9.97 12.17 9.43
C GLN A 40 -8.87 12.47 8.42
N LYS A 41 -8.60 13.76 8.26
CA LYS A 41 -7.55 14.21 7.34
C LYS A 41 -6.19 13.69 7.78
N PRO A 42 -5.35 13.15 6.88
CA PRO A 42 -4.05 12.53 7.24
C PRO A 42 -3.06 13.46 7.98
N TRP A 43 -3.20 14.78 7.82
CA TRP A 43 -2.40 15.77 8.55
C TRP A 43 -2.83 15.98 10.01
N MET A 44 -3.95 15.40 10.48
CA MET A 44 -4.41 15.45 11.88
C MET A 44 -3.67 14.45 12.78
N ASN A 45 -2.37 14.67 12.93
CA ASN A 45 -1.46 13.83 13.73
C ASN A 45 -1.47 14.18 15.23
N LYS A 46 -0.71 13.42 16.03
CA LYS A 46 -0.58 13.60 17.49
C LYS A 46 -0.14 15.02 17.87
N GLU A 47 0.83 15.59 17.16
CA GLU A 47 1.35 16.94 17.41
C GLU A 47 0.26 18.01 17.26
N VAL A 48 -0.52 17.94 16.17
CA VAL A 48 -1.65 18.87 15.96
C VAL A 48 -2.71 18.70 17.07
N ARG A 49 -2.97 17.46 17.51
CA ARG A 49 -3.89 17.21 18.64
C ARG A 49 -3.36 17.79 19.96
N LEU A 50 -2.05 17.71 20.22
CA LEU A 50 -1.42 18.33 21.39
C LEU A 50 -1.52 19.86 21.34
N LEU A 51 -1.27 20.47 20.18
CA LEU A 51 -1.42 21.92 19.99
C LEU A 51 -2.87 22.39 20.19
N LEU A 52 -3.85 21.60 19.73
CA LEU A 52 -5.27 21.86 20.01
C LEU A 52 -5.57 21.79 21.51
N LYS A 53 -5.05 20.79 22.22
CA LYS A 53 -5.20 20.68 23.68
C LYS A 53 -4.59 21.88 24.41
N ALA A 54 -3.36 22.29 24.04
CA ALA A 54 -2.68 23.45 24.62
C ALA A 54 -3.48 24.74 24.41
N ARG A 55 -3.97 24.98 23.18
CA ARG A 55 -4.82 26.14 22.87
C ARG A 55 -6.12 26.14 23.68
N ASN A 56 -6.78 24.99 23.79
CA ASN A 56 -8.02 24.87 24.56
C ASN A 56 -7.78 25.04 26.08
N ALA A 57 -6.64 24.57 26.60
CA ALA A 57 -6.24 24.80 27.98
C ALA A 57 -6.01 26.28 28.26
N ALA A 58 -5.25 26.98 27.40
CA ALA A 58 -5.02 28.43 27.52
C ALA A 58 -6.31 29.26 27.40
N PHE A 59 -7.25 28.81 26.55
CA PHE A 59 -8.57 29.45 26.47
C PHE A 59 -9.36 29.30 27.78
N ARG A 60 -9.34 28.11 28.39
CA ARG A 60 -10.04 27.84 29.66
C ARG A 60 -9.40 28.56 30.85
N SER A 61 -8.10 28.82 30.82
CA SER A 61 -7.41 29.57 31.89
C SER A 61 -7.63 31.08 31.82
N GLY A 62 -8.17 31.61 30.72
CA GLY A 62 -8.40 33.05 30.53
C GLY A 62 -7.15 33.89 30.25
N ASP A 63 -5.99 33.24 30.08
CA ASP A 63 -4.73 33.93 29.77
C ASP A 63 -4.65 34.29 28.28
N THR A 64 -4.86 35.57 27.98
CA THR A 64 -4.84 36.13 26.63
C THR A 64 -3.49 35.93 25.91
N GLN A 65 -2.37 36.07 26.62
CA GLN A 65 -1.04 35.96 26.02
C GLN A 65 -0.70 34.50 25.71
N ALA A 66 -0.95 33.59 26.66
CA ALA A 66 -0.78 32.16 26.43
C ALA A 66 -1.71 31.64 25.32
N TYR A 67 -2.93 32.17 25.24
CA TYR A 67 -3.86 31.84 24.16
C TYR A 67 -3.34 32.30 22.79
N SER A 68 -2.86 33.54 22.68
CA SER A 68 -2.30 34.09 21.44
C SER A 68 -1.11 33.25 20.95
N THR A 69 -0.16 32.94 21.85
CA THR A 69 0.99 32.10 21.55
C THR A 69 0.58 30.69 21.11
N SER A 70 -0.33 30.05 21.86
CA SER A 70 -0.82 28.71 21.54
C SER A 70 -1.56 28.67 20.20
N ARG A 71 -2.30 29.74 19.87
CA ARG A 71 -2.98 29.89 18.58
C ARG A 71 -1.98 30.02 17.42
N ALA A 72 -0.93 30.84 17.59
CA ALA A 72 0.14 30.96 16.59
C ALA A 72 0.89 29.63 16.39
N ASN A 73 1.20 28.93 17.49
CA ASN A 73 1.81 27.60 17.46
C ASN A 73 0.95 26.57 16.75
N LEU A 74 -0.37 26.56 17.02
CA LEU A 74 -1.32 25.70 16.32
C LEU A 74 -1.32 25.95 14.80
N MET A 75 -1.36 27.21 14.37
CA MET A 75 -1.31 27.55 12.94
C MET A 75 -0.02 27.06 12.28
N ARG A 76 1.13 27.29 12.93
CA ARG A 76 2.44 26.79 12.45
C ARG A 76 2.47 25.26 12.38
N GLY A 77 1.95 24.60 13.41
CA GLY A 77 1.88 23.14 13.48
C GLY A 77 1.01 22.53 12.38
N ILE A 78 -0.16 23.13 12.10
CA ILE A 78 -1.03 22.69 11.00
C ILE A 78 -0.34 22.87 9.64
N LYS A 79 0.29 24.04 9.42
CA LYS A 79 1.04 24.28 8.17
C LYS A 79 2.15 23.25 7.98
N LYS A 80 2.93 23.00 9.03
CA LYS A 80 4.00 21.98 9.03
C LYS A 80 3.43 20.58 8.77
N ALA A 81 2.36 20.18 9.45
CA ALA A 81 1.76 18.85 9.29
C ALA A 81 1.22 18.63 7.87
N LYS A 82 0.56 19.64 7.28
CA LYS A 82 0.11 19.60 5.89
C LYS A 82 1.28 19.47 4.92
N TYR A 83 2.35 20.23 5.14
CA TYR A 83 3.56 20.17 4.31
C TYR A 83 4.26 18.81 4.41
N CYS A 84 4.42 18.26 5.62
CA CYS A 84 4.97 16.92 5.80
C CYS A 84 4.10 15.84 5.12
N TYR A 85 2.78 15.97 5.18
CA TYR A 85 1.89 15.04 4.47
C TYR A 85 2.06 15.16 2.95
N LYS A 86 2.13 16.38 2.41
CA LYS A 86 2.42 16.63 1.00
C LYS A 86 3.71 15.92 0.57
N LEU A 87 4.81 16.10 1.30
CA LEU A 87 6.10 15.47 0.99
C LEU A 87 5.99 13.93 0.98
N LYS A 88 5.28 13.34 1.95
CA LYS A 88 5.06 11.89 1.99
C LYS A 88 4.29 11.39 0.75
N VAL A 89 3.30 12.14 0.28
CA VAL A 89 2.57 11.79 -0.94
C VAL A 89 3.48 11.90 -2.16
N GLU A 90 4.28 12.97 -2.27
CA GLU A 90 5.22 13.18 -3.38
C GLU A 90 6.34 12.12 -3.41
N GLU A 91 6.76 11.60 -2.25
CA GLU A 91 7.75 10.52 -2.14
C GLU A 91 7.33 9.26 -2.90
N HIS A 92 6.02 8.96 -2.96
CA HIS A 92 5.50 7.81 -3.72
C HIS A 92 5.75 7.91 -5.23
N PHE A 93 5.96 9.12 -5.76
CA PHE A 93 6.16 9.39 -7.18
C PHE A 93 7.62 9.67 -7.55
N SER A 94 8.52 9.68 -6.57
CA SER A 94 9.94 10.01 -6.79
C SER A 94 10.74 8.86 -7.43
N ASN A 95 10.22 7.64 -7.37
CA ASN A 95 10.85 6.44 -7.93
C ASN A 95 9.99 5.83 -9.04
N SER A 96 10.60 5.19 -10.04
CA SER A 96 9.91 4.49 -11.14
C SER A 96 9.33 3.13 -10.73
N ASP A 97 8.88 2.97 -9.47
CA ASP A 97 8.22 1.75 -8.99
C ASP A 97 6.69 1.89 -9.10
N PRO A 98 6.03 1.17 -10.02
CA PRO A 98 4.58 1.24 -10.22
C PRO A 98 3.78 0.90 -8.96
N ARG A 99 4.30 0.01 -8.10
CA ARG A 99 3.63 -0.38 -6.85
C ARG A 99 3.56 0.80 -5.87
N ARG A 100 4.67 1.55 -5.73
CA ARG A 100 4.71 2.73 -4.85
C ARG A 100 3.89 3.88 -5.42
N MET A 101 3.90 4.06 -6.74
CA MET A 101 3.04 5.03 -7.41
C MET A 101 1.56 4.73 -7.14
N TRP A 102 1.14 3.46 -7.24
CA TRP A 102 -0.22 3.05 -6.90
C TRP A 102 -0.60 3.38 -5.45
N GLN A 103 0.30 3.14 -4.49
CA GLN A 103 0.09 3.54 -3.10
C GLN A 103 -0.12 5.06 -2.95
N GLY A 104 0.62 5.87 -3.71
CA GLY A 104 0.43 7.33 -3.75
C GLY A 104 -0.96 7.72 -4.27
N ILE A 105 -1.43 7.08 -5.35
CA ILE A 105 -2.78 7.28 -5.90
C ILE A 105 -3.85 6.88 -4.87
N GLN A 106 -3.66 5.75 -4.19
CA GLN A 106 -4.57 5.30 -3.12
C GLN A 106 -4.65 6.33 -1.99
N ALA A 107 -3.52 6.90 -1.57
CA ALA A 107 -3.47 7.92 -0.53
C ALA A 107 -4.18 9.23 -0.92
N ILE A 108 -4.16 9.61 -2.20
CA ILE A 108 -4.86 10.79 -2.72
C ILE A 108 -6.38 10.57 -2.74
N ASN A 109 -6.82 9.38 -3.16
CA ASN A 109 -8.24 9.03 -3.30
C ASN A 109 -8.90 8.62 -1.96
N ASN A 110 -8.19 8.68 -0.83
CA ASN A 110 -8.62 8.13 0.46
C ASN A 110 -9.08 6.66 0.34
N TYR A 111 -8.44 5.90 -0.56
CA TYR A 111 -8.80 4.52 -0.79
C TYR A 111 -8.35 3.68 0.40
N MET A 112 -9.32 3.24 1.21
CA MET A 112 -9.09 2.21 2.22
C MET A 112 -9.27 0.85 1.55
N PRO A 113 -8.31 -0.09 1.67
CA PRO A 113 -8.53 -1.45 1.21
C PRO A 113 -9.75 -1.99 1.96
N SER A 114 -10.89 -2.09 1.28
CA SER A 114 -12.01 -2.80 1.83
C SER A 114 -11.63 -4.27 1.80
N ASN A 115 -11.46 -4.89 2.97
CA ASN A 115 -11.37 -6.35 3.10
C ASN A 115 -12.74 -7.01 2.82
N SER A 116 -13.52 -6.43 1.91
CA SER A 116 -14.73 -7.01 1.38
C SER A 116 -14.30 -8.15 0.48
N THR A 117 -14.26 -9.35 1.04
CA THR A 117 -14.34 -10.58 0.26
C THR A 117 -15.61 -10.47 -0.58
N LEU A 118 -15.45 -10.22 -1.88
CA LEU A 118 -16.55 -10.24 -2.83
C LEU A 118 -17.04 -11.70 -2.87
N ASN A 119 -18.09 -11.98 -2.10
CA ASN A 119 -18.60 -13.34 -1.92
C ASN A 119 -19.50 -13.81 -3.06
N ASP A 120 -19.67 -13.02 -4.12
CA ASP A 120 -20.44 -13.46 -5.28
C ASP A 120 -19.91 -12.79 -6.55
N THR A 121 -19.08 -13.53 -7.29
CA THR A 121 -18.51 -13.08 -8.56
C THR A 121 -19.15 -13.89 -9.68
N ASP A 122 -20.40 -13.55 -10.01
CA ASP A 122 -21.15 -14.20 -11.07
C ASP A 122 -20.50 -13.95 -12.46
N ILE A 123 -20.58 -14.94 -13.35
CA ILE A 123 -20.02 -14.90 -14.71
C ILE A 123 -20.61 -13.73 -15.51
N SER A 124 -21.89 -13.41 -15.29
CA SER A 124 -22.56 -12.25 -15.89
C SER A 124 -21.91 -10.92 -15.49
N PHE A 125 -21.50 -10.79 -14.22
CA PHE A 125 -20.79 -9.61 -13.73
C PHE A 125 -19.40 -9.48 -14.36
N LEU A 126 -18.66 -10.60 -14.46
CA LEU A 126 -17.35 -10.62 -15.13
C LEU A 126 -17.44 -10.23 -16.61
N ASN A 127 -18.46 -10.71 -17.33
CA ASN A 127 -18.69 -10.34 -18.73
C ASN A 127 -18.99 -8.85 -18.88
N LYS A 128 -19.81 -8.27 -17.98
CA LYS A 128 -20.04 -6.81 -17.97
C LYS A 128 -18.77 -6.00 -17.70
N LEU A 129 -17.88 -6.49 -16.84
CA LEU A 129 -16.58 -5.84 -16.62
C LEU A 129 -15.71 -5.91 -17.88
N ASN A 130 -15.65 -7.07 -18.53
CA ASN A 130 -14.90 -7.23 -19.79
C ASN A 130 -15.43 -6.28 -20.87
N ASP A 131 -16.74 -6.20 -21.07
CA ASP A 131 -17.37 -5.27 -22.01
C ASP A 131 -17.07 -3.81 -21.65
N PHE A 132 -17.10 -3.47 -20.35
CA PHE A 132 -16.80 -2.12 -19.86
C PHE A 132 -15.35 -1.72 -20.11
N TYR A 133 -14.37 -2.60 -19.85
CA TYR A 133 -12.95 -2.25 -20.06
C TYR A 133 -12.47 -2.42 -21.50
N ALA A 134 -13.16 -3.23 -22.32
CA ALA A 134 -12.87 -3.36 -23.75
C ALA A 134 -13.07 -2.05 -24.54
N CYS A 135 -13.78 -1.05 -23.99
CA CYS A 135 -13.96 0.23 -24.66
C CYS A 135 -12.65 1.01 -24.85
N PHE A 136 -11.68 0.88 -23.93
CA PHE A 136 -10.38 1.57 -24.04
C PHE A 136 -9.53 1.06 -25.20
N GLU A 137 -9.67 -0.21 -25.59
CA GLU A 137 -9.02 -0.79 -26.77
C GLU A 137 -9.76 -0.39 -28.07
N ARG A 138 -11.08 -0.20 -27.99
CA ARG A 138 -11.94 0.09 -29.14
C ARG A 138 -11.74 1.52 -29.68
N ASP A 139 -11.49 2.47 -28.77
CA ASP A 139 -11.29 3.88 -29.10
C ASP A 139 -9.80 4.25 -29.33
N ASN A 140 -8.86 3.37 -28.94
CA ASN A 140 -7.43 3.49 -29.30
C ASN A 140 -7.14 3.23 -30.80
N LYS A 141 -8.17 3.06 -31.64
CA LYS A 141 -8.03 3.05 -33.10
C LYS A 141 -7.65 4.42 -33.66
N GLU A 142 -7.79 5.51 -32.91
CA GLU A 142 -7.26 6.80 -33.31
C GLU A 142 -5.80 6.95 -32.89
N LYS A 143 -4.93 6.62 -33.83
CA LYS A 143 -3.49 6.90 -33.84
C LYS A 143 -2.78 6.29 -32.64
N SER A 144 -2.29 5.08 -32.85
CA SER A 144 -0.90 4.79 -32.53
C SER A 144 -0.07 5.99 -32.98
N ILE A 145 0.23 6.91 -32.06
CA ILE A 145 1.41 7.75 -32.15
C ILE A 145 2.53 6.74 -32.06
N SER A 146 2.85 6.18 -33.23
CA SER A 146 4.18 5.75 -33.51
C SER A 146 5.00 7.00 -33.24
N ASN A 147 5.61 7.04 -32.06
CA ASN A 147 6.91 7.68 -31.94
C ASN A 147 7.78 6.94 -32.95
N ARG A 148 7.68 7.29 -34.23
CA ARG A 148 8.71 6.96 -35.20
C ARG A 148 9.92 7.73 -34.70
N PRO A 149 10.97 7.06 -34.21
CA PRO A 149 12.27 7.68 -34.26
C PRO A 149 12.50 8.00 -35.74
N SER A 150 13.14 9.14 -36.00
CA SER A 150 13.60 9.57 -37.31
C SER A 150 14.00 8.39 -38.21
N GLU A 151 13.58 8.42 -39.48
CA GLU A 151 13.83 7.40 -40.49
C GLU A 151 15.34 7.20 -40.74
N ASP A 152 15.97 6.42 -39.89
CA ASP A 152 17.19 5.66 -40.16
C ASP A 152 16.84 4.18 -39.91
N HIS A 153 15.88 3.66 -40.69
CA HIS A 153 15.52 2.25 -40.62
C HIS A 153 16.59 1.41 -41.31
N GLN A 154 17.70 1.19 -40.62
CA GLN A 154 18.47 -0.03 -40.82
C GLN A 154 17.52 -1.20 -40.47
N PRO A 155 17.24 -2.14 -41.38
CA PRO A 155 16.34 -3.24 -41.09
C PRO A 155 16.87 -4.01 -39.87
N PHE A 156 16.01 -4.22 -38.87
CA PHE A 156 16.30 -5.11 -37.74
C PHE A 156 16.68 -6.47 -38.32
N THR A 157 17.97 -6.75 -38.34
CA THR A 157 18.53 -7.98 -38.87
C THR A 157 18.54 -8.97 -37.72
N LEU A 158 17.45 -9.71 -37.60
CA LEU A 158 17.32 -10.79 -36.64
C LEU A 158 18.29 -11.90 -37.06
N THR A 159 19.35 -12.13 -36.27
CA THR A 159 20.29 -13.21 -36.59
C THR A 159 19.77 -14.53 -36.04
N SER A 160 20.13 -15.65 -36.69
CA SER A 160 19.77 -16.99 -36.19
C SER A 160 20.28 -17.23 -34.76
N THR A 161 21.41 -16.61 -34.39
CA THR A 161 21.99 -16.68 -33.05
C THR A 161 21.10 -16.00 -32.01
N ASP A 162 20.48 -14.87 -32.34
CA ASP A 162 19.57 -14.18 -31.42
C ASP A 162 18.32 -15.01 -31.14
N VAL A 163 17.76 -15.63 -32.19
CA VAL A 163 16.61 -16.55 -32.07
C VAL A 163 16.96 -17.75 -31.19
N TYR A 164 18.14 -18.34 -31.43
CA TYR A 164 18.64 -19.46 -30.64
C TYR A 164 18.77 -19.12 -29.15
N ASN A 165 19.36 -17.96 -28.85
CA ASN A 165 19.55 -17.50 -27.47
C ASN A 165 18.20 -17.30 -26.76
N VAL A 166 17.21 -16.75 -27.45
CA VAL A 166 15.87 -16.55 -26.86
C VAL A 166 15.16 -17.88 -26.64
N LEU A 167 15.18 -18.79 -27.62
CA LEU A 167 14.51 -20.09 -27.51
C LEU A 167 15.17 -21.00 -26.45
N SER A 168 16.50 -20.98 -26.32
CA SER A 168 17.24 -21.76 -25.32
C SER A 168 16.98 -21.28 -23.88
N GLN A 169 16.59 -20.02 -23.67
CA GLN A 169 16.23 -19.48 -22.35
C GLN A 169 14.79 -19.80 -21.90
N ILE A 170 13.97 -20.40 -22.77
CA ILE A 170 12.58 -20.73 -22.44
C ILE A 170 12.51 -21.75 -21.30
N ASN A 171 11.69 -21.46 -20.29
CA ASN A 171 11.47 -22.37 -19.16
C ASN A 171 10.52 -23.52 -19.55
N ALA A 172 11.11 -24.69 -19.85
CA ALA A 172 10.40 -25.90 -20.25
C ALA A 172 9.37 -26.44 -19.24
N ARG A 173 9.42 -26.00 -17.97
CA ARG A 173 8.51 -26.46 -16.90
C ARG A 173 7.23 -25.64 -16.77
N LYS A 174 7.10 -24.53 -17.49
CA LYS A 174 5.87 -23.74 -17.50
C LYS A 174 4.76 -24.46 -18.28
N ALA A 175 3.52 -24.28 -17.83
CA ALA A 175 2.34 -24.77 -18.55
C ALA A 175 2.25 -24.11 -19.94
N ALA A 176 1.61 -24.81 -20.87
CA ALA A 176 1.35 -24.29 -22.22
C ALA A 176 0.48 -23.02 -22.15
N GLY A 177 0.73 -22.11 -23.08
CA GLY A 177 -0.09 -20.92 -23.26
C GLY A 177 -1.45 -21.26 -23.88
N PRO A 178 -2.25 -20.24 -24.24
CA PRO A 178 -3.53 -20.42 -24.93
C PRO A 178 -3.38 -21.04 -26.33
N ASP A 179 -2.17 -21.03 -26.88
CA ASP A 179 -1.77 -21.69 -28.13
C ASP A 179 -1.54 -23.20 -27.97
N GLY A 180 -1.49 -23.72 -26.74
CA GLY A 180 -1.30 -25.14 -26.45
C GLY A 180 0.12 -25.65 -26.68
N ILE A 181 1.08 -24.78 -27.00
CA ILE A 181 2.47 -25.16 -27.28
C ILE A 181 3.26 -25.18 -25.96
N PRO A 182 3.78 -26.33 -25.51
CA PRO A 182 4.55 -26.39 -24.28
C PRO A 182 5.96 -25.84 -24.50
N GLY A 183 6.46 -25.08 -23.52
CA GLY A 183 7.79 -24.44 -23.62
C GLY A 183 8.96 -25.42 -23.87
N ARG A 184 8.80 -26.70 -23.53
CA ARG A 184 9.77 -27.77 -23.85
C ARG A 184 9.98 -27.95 -25.36
N VAL A 185 8.93 -27.79 -26.16
CA VAL A 185 8.99 -27.94 -27.63
C VAL A 185 9.72 -26.76 -28.24
N LEU A 186 9.38 -25.54 -27.79
CA LEU A 186 10.06 -24.32 -28.25
C LEU A 186 11.55 -24.33 -27.92
N ARG A 187 11.91 -24.88 -26.75
CA ARG A 187 13.30 -25.02 -26.33
C ARG A 187 14.07 -26.06 -27.15
N ALA A 188 13.43 -27.15 -27.56
CA ALA A 188 14.04 -28.17 -28.41
C ALA A 188 14.32 -27.66 -29.84
N CYS A 189 13.61 -26.62 -30.30
CA CYS A 189 13.91 -25.94 -31.56
C CYS A 189 15.15 -25.03 -31.47
N ALA A 190 15.78 -24.92 -30.30
CA ALA A 190 17.05 -24.24 -30.07
C ALA A 190 18.22 -25.23 -30.02
N GLU A 191 18.19 -26.28 -30.85
CA GLU A 191 19.27 -27.26 -31.03
C GLU A 191 19.79 -27.23 -32.46
#